data_AF-A0A3C1FFH4-F1
#
_entry.id   AF-A0A3C1FFH4-F1
#
_cell.length_a   1.000
_cell.length_b   1.000
_cell.length_c   1.000
_cell.angle_alpha   90.00
_cell.angle_beta   90.00
_cell.angle_gamma   90.00
#
_symmetry.space_group_name_H-M   'P 1'
#
loop_
_entity.id
_entity.type
_entity.pdbx_description
1 polymer ?
#
loop_
_entity_poly.entity_id
_entity_poly.type
_entity_poly.pdbx_seq_one_letter_code
_entity_poly.pdbx_strand_id
1 'polypeptide(L)'
;MFPSVMNSGDSIDMISPTRTSTPKMPISSGRRRFVIAQLLHFEASTCRQRNRTHTAPQHLLQKRCLTVLFCAQMSTLTHKQRTRNRLMIEIARRYYFNDESMVTISADLDVSRFRVARLLKEARESGLVQISLNTGGDNNSPLAAKLRDHLGLESVVVVDAWGTKEEVRHQVGVNAGKHLAKTLQAGETLGLTWGRTLTHMIASLTSLPNVQVLQLTGHVGSNLNESPVELVRQASLIGGNRAKAIMAPLYIDNLQAAQALRNQVDIKEVFDLFDTVTTAIAAVGSFAPTSDGVTNSQFLPILPPQMQDLLQQRGAIAEVCGLAFRADGSLAAPELGEHIFSISADQLRRIPRVIAIASDPSKADAVLALWRADLISELVVDADLAERLLALPTLAADSQS
;
A
#
# COMPACT_ATOMS: atom_id res chain seq x y z
N MET A 1 8.81 -61.84 13.57
CA MET A 1 7.97 -62.79 14.32
C MET A 1 6.89 -61.98 15.02
N PHE A 2 5.66 -62.07 14.51
CA PHE A 2 4.39 -61.70 15.16
C PHE A 2 4.20 -62.49 16.48
N PRO A 3 3.25 -62.18 17.41
CA PRO A 3 1.81 -61.89 17.18
C PRO A 3 1.25 -60.72 18.04
N SER A 4 0.08 -60.07 17.89
CA SER A 4 -1.26 -60.28 17.30
C SER A 4 -2.18 -61.35 17.91
N VAL A 5 -3.09 -60.98 18.81
CA VAL A 5 -4.40 -61.64 19.11
C VAL A 5 -5.29 -60.54 19.76
N MET A 6 -6.37 -59.97 19.22
CA MET A 6 -7.71 -60.45 18.78
C MET A 6 -8.59 -61.12 19.85
N ASN A 7 -9.71 -60.48 20.23
CA ASN A 7 -11.08 -61.04 20.28
C ASN A 7 -12.05 -59.95 20.78
N SER A 8 -13.09 -59.53 20.04
CA SER A 8 -14.31 -60.21 19.55
C SER A 8 -15.39 -60.35 20.64
N GLY A 9 -16.51 -59.64 20.50
CA GLY A 9 -17.84 -60.21 20.22
C GLY A 9 -18.78 -59.76 21.34
N ASP A 10 -20.09 -59.57 21.22
CA ASP A 10 -21.11 -59.81 20.20
C ASP A 10 -22.32 -58.92 20.60
N SER A 11 -23.01 -58.20 19.70
CA SER A 11 -24.10 -58.64 18.81
C SER A 11 -25.41 -59.01 19.54
N ILE A 12 -26.51 -58.31 19.19
CA ILE A 12 -27.91 -58.78 18.97
C ILE A 12 -28.75 -57.50 18.67
N ASP A 13 -29.20 -57.22 17.44
CA ASP A 13 -30.41 -57.74 16.73
C ASP A 13 -31.74 -57.32 17.40
N MET A 14 -32.77 -56.74 16.76
CA MET A 14 -33.39 -57.09 15.47
C MET A 14 -34.50 -56.07 15.04
N ILE A 15 -34.68 -55.96 13.72
CA ILE A 15 -35.93 -55.77 12.93
C ILE A 15 -36.48 -54.35 12.62
N SER A 16 -36.27 -53.96 11.36
CA SER A 16 -37.05 -53.02 10.52
C SER A 16 -38.32 -53.69 9.95
N PRO A 17 -39.30 -53.00 9.30
CA PRO A 17 -39.20 -52.59 7.87
C PRO A 17 -40.01 -51.30 7.56
N THR A 18 -40.01 -50.61 6.42
CA THR A 18 -39.28 -50.52 5.14
C THR A 18 -39.76 -49.21 4.49
N ARG A 19 -38.87 -48.48 3.78
CA ARG A 19 -38.99 -48.21 2.32
C ARG A 19 -37.92 -47.23 1.82
N THR A 20 -36.99 -47.81 1.02
CA THR A 20 -36.52 -47.37 -0.33
C THR A 20 -36.17 -45.88 -0.55
N SER A 21 -35.05 -45.44 -1.13
CA SER A 21 -33.92 -46.05 -1.84
C SER A 21 -32.94 -44.94 -2.33
N THR A 22 -31.64 -45.11 -2.05
CA THR A 22 -30.41 -44.76 -2.86
C THR A 22 -30.12 -43.27 -3.24
N PRO A 23 -28.91 -42.90 -3.77
CA PRO A 23 -27.90 -42.14 -3.00
C PRO A 23 -27.32 -40.86 -3.68
N LYS A 24 -26.55 -40.08 -2.90
CA LYS A 24 -25.43 -39.13 -3.24
C LYS A 24 -25.56 -38.07 -4.37
N MET A 25 -25.15 -36.84 -4.02
CA MET A 25 -24.83 -35.62 -4.82
C MET A 25 -23.96 -35.88 -6.09
N PRO A 26 -23.94 -35.02 -7.17
CA PRO A 26 -23.77 -33.55 -7.10
C PRO A 26 -24.45 -32.65 -8.20
N ILE A 27 -24.33 -31.33 -7.96
CA ILE A 27 -24.50 -30.12 -8.79
C ILE A 27 -24.75 -30.30 -10.31
N SER A 28 -25.80 -29.66 -10.87
CA SER A 28 -25.70 -29.03 -12.20
C SER A 28 -26.69 -27.85 -12.40
N SER A 29 -26.13 -26.77 -12.94
CA SER A 29 -26.73 -25.49 -13.32
C SER A 29 -27.60 -25.60 -14.59
N GLY A 30 -28.68 -26.38 -14.55
CA GLY A 30 -29.51 -26.66 -15.73
C GLY A 30 -30.88 -25.96 -15.81
N ARG A 31 -31.48 -25.55 -14.68
CA ARG A 31 -32.92 -25.18 -14.67
C ARG A 31 -33.27 -23.70 -14.83
N ARG A 32 -32.30 -22.77 -14.80
CA ARG A 32 -32.56 -21.33 -15.07
C ARG A 32 -32.51 -20.94 -16.56
N ARG A 33 -31.96 -21.79 -17.44
CA ARG A 33 -31.91 -21.53 -18.89
C ARG A 33 -33.21 -21.88 -19.63
N PHE A 34 -34.04 -22.76 -19.07
CA PHE A 34 -35.28 -23.19 -19.74
C PHE A 34 -36.43 -22.17 -19.61
N VAL A 35 -36.52 -21.44 -18.49
CA VAL A 35 -37.57 -20.42 -18.30
C VAL A 35 -37.30 -19.15 -19.12
N ILE A 36 -36.03 -18.82 -19.38
CA ILE A 36 -35.64 -17.65 -20.20
C ILE A 36 -35.82 -17.94 -21.70
N ALA A 37 -35.60 -19.18 -22.15
CA ALA A 37 -35.78 -19.56 -23.56
C ALA A 37 -37.26 -19.55 -23.99
N GLN A 38 -38.19 -19.90 -23.09
CA GLN A 38 -39.63 -19.88 -23.40
C GLN A 38 -40.23 -18.47 -23.47
N LEU A 39 -39.70 -17.49 -22.71
CA LEU A 39 -40.13 -16.09 -22.79
C LEU A 39 -39.64 -15.40 -24.08
N LEU A 40 -38.41 -15.71 -24.53
CA LEU A 40 -37.85 -15.17 -25.77
C LEU A 40 -38.55 -15.72 -27.04
N HIS A 41 -39.15 -16.90 -26.98
CA HIS A 41 -39.96 -17.44 -28.09
C HIS A 41 -41.40 -16.92 -28.12
N PHE A 42 -41.93 -16.40 -27.00
CA PHE A 42 -43.30 -15.88 -26.92
C PHE A 42 -43.42 -14.41 -27.39
N GLU A 43 -42.37 -13.59 -27.22
CA GLU A 43 -42.36 -12.21 -27.74
C GLU A 43 -41.94 -12.11 -29.22
N ALA A 44 -41.19 -13.08 -29.73
CA ALA A 44 -40.82 -13.14 -31.14
C ALA A 44 -42.03 -13.50 -32.05
N SER A 45 -43.03 -14.22 -31.52
CA SER A 45 -44.23 -14.61 -32.28
C SER A 45 -45.30 -13.51 -32.29
N THR A 46 -45.43 -12.73 -31.22
CA THR A 46 -46.39 -11.61 -31.14
C THR A 46 -45.96 -10.37 -31.95
N CYS A 47 -44.65 -10.16 -32.15
CA CYS A 47 -44.14 -9.09 -33.03
C CYS A 47 -44.28 -9.41 -34.54
N ARG A 48 -44.51 -10.67 -34.91
CA ARG A 48 -44.65 -11.10 -36.31
C ARG A 48 -46.04 -10.84 -36.92
N GLN A 49 -47.04 -10.53 -36.09
CA GLN A 49 -48.43 -10.31 -36.54
C GLN A 49 -48.86 -8.84 -36.65
N ARG A 50 -48.04 -7.88 -36.19
CA ARG A 50 -48.34 -6.44 -36.26
C ARG A 50 -47.17 -5.66 -36.85
N ASN A 51 -46.93 -5.80 -38.15
CA ASN A 51 -46.32 -4.74 -38.99
C ASN A 51 -46.22 -5.24 -40.43
N ARG A 52 -47.33 -5.15 -41.16
CA ARG A 52 -47.26 -4.89 -42.60
C ARG A 52 -47.17 -3.36 -42.75
N THR A 53 -46.30 -2.92 -43.67
CA THR A 53 -46.09 -1.53 -44.13
C THR A 53 -45.31 -0.57 -43.19
N HIS A 54 -43.98 -0.68 -43.17
CA HIS A 54 -43.02 0.42 -43.42
C HIS A 54 -41.58 -0.08 -43.24
N THR A 55 -40.73 0.19 -44.23
CA THR A 55 -39.31 -0.20 -44.29
C THR A 55 -38.44 0.73 -43.45
N ALA A 56 -38.08 0.31 -42.24
CA ALA A 56 -36.93 0.83 -41.50
C ALA A 56 -35.89 -0.29 -41.33
N PRO A 57 -34.58 -0.03 -41.49
CA PRO A 57 -33.55 -1.06 -41.47
C PRO A 57 -33.44 -1.73 -40.09
N GLN A 58 -33.64 -3.05 -40.06
CA GLN A 58 -33.67 -3.92 -38.88
C GLN A 58 -32.43 -3.80 -37.98
N HIS A 59 -31.29 -3.37 -38.54
CA HIS A 59 -30.00 -3.26 -37.83
C HIS A 59 -29.94 -2.08 -36.83
N LEU A 60 -30.78 -1.05 -37.00
CA LEU A 60 -30.86 0.12 -36.11
C LEU A 60 -31.77 -0.11 -34.89
N LEU A 61 -32.82 -0.93 -35.04
CA LEU A 61 -33.71 -1.32 -33.94
C LEU A 61 -33.03 -2.30 -32.97
N GLN A 62 -32.23 -3.23 -33.49
CA GLN A 62 -31.49 -4.19 -32.66
C GLN A 62 -30.36 -3.52 -31.87
N LYS A 63 -29.66 -2.53 -32.45
CA LYS A 63 -28.65 -1.73 -31.75
C LYS A 63 -29.26 -0.84 -30.66
N ARG A 64 -30.38 -0.15 -30.92
CA ARG A 64 -31.07 0.65 -29.89
C ARG A 64 -31.59 -0.21 -28.73
N CYS A 65 -32.09 -1.42 -29.02
CA CYS A 65 -32.60 -2.33 -27.98
C CYS A 65 -31.47 -2.89 -27.11
N LEU A 66 -30.32 -3.26 -27.70
CA LEU A 66 -29.14 -3.71 -26.95
C LEU A 66 -28.53 -2.59 -26.08
N THR A 67 -28.45 -1.36 -26.60
CA THR A 67 -27.94 -0.20 -25.84
C THR A 67 -28.87 0.17 -24.68
N VAL A 68 -30.19 0.08 -24.86
CA VAL A 68 -31.16 0.33 -23.78
C VAL A 68 -31.13 -0.78 -22.73
N LEU A 69 -31.01 -2.06 -23.12
CA LEU A 69 -30.85 -3.16 -22.16
C LEU A 69 -29.53 -3.06 -21.38
N PHE A 70 -28.42 -2.71 -22.05
CA PHE A 70 -27.13 -2.57 -21.41
C PHE A 70 -27.08 -1.35 -20.47
N CYS A 71 -27.65 -0.20 -20.88
CA CYS A 71 -27.83 0.95 -20.00
C CYS A 71 -28.73 0.63 -18.80
N ALA A 72 -29.83 -0.12 -18.99
CA ALA A 72 -30.72 -0.55 -17.90
C ALA A 72 -30.05 -1.52 -16.93
N GLN A 73 -29.22 -2.45 -17.42
CA GLN A 73 -28.44 -3.37 -16.58
C GLN A 73 -27.34 -2.65 -15.81
N MET A 74 -26.62 -1.70 -16.42
CA MET A 74 -25.62 -0.89 -15.71
C MET A 74 -26.26 0.07 -14.68
N SER A 75 -27.42 0.64 -14.98
CA SER A 75 -28.15 1.51 -14.04
C SER A 75 -28.80 0.74 -12.88
N THR A 76 -29.22 -0.51 -13.08
CA THR A 76 -29.72 -1.37 -11.99
C THR A 76 -28.61 -1.91 -11.10
N LEU A 77 -27.44 -2.27 -11.65
CA LEU A 77 -26.26 -2.66 -10.88
C LEU A 77 -25.75 -1.51 -10.00
N THR A 78 -25.71 -0.29 -10.53
CA THR A 78 -25.33 0.92 -9.77
C THR A 78 -26.38 1.31 -8.73
N HIS A 79 -27.68 1.11 -8.99
CA HIS A 79 -28.73 1.30 -7.99
C HIS A 79 -28.59 0.32 -6.81
N LYS A 80 -28.41 -0.98 -7.09
CA LYS A 80 -28.25 -2.01 -6.06
C LYS A 80 -27.02 -1.75 -5.18
N GLN A 81 -25.92 -1.32 -5.79
CA GLN A 81 -24.71 -0.95 -5.06
C GLN A 81 -24.93 0.30 -4.18
N ARG A 82 -25.61 1.33 -4.69
CA ARG A 82 -25.95 2.54 -3.92
C ARG A 82 -26.84 2.23 -2.72
N THR A 83 -27.87 1.39 -2.89
CA THR A 83 -28.74 0.96 -1.79
C THR A 83 -27.95 0.19 -0.72
N ARG A 84 -27.02 -0.67 -1.13
CA ARG A 84 -26.17 -1.42 -0.22
C ARG A 84 -25.20 -0.51 0.55
N ASN A 85 -24.56 0.43 -0.14
CA ASN A 85 -23.66 1.42 0.50
C ASN A 85 -24.42 2.28 1.51
N ARG A 86 -25.64 2.73 1.19
CA ARG A 86 -26.50 3.47 2.13
C ARG A 86 -26.81 2.65 3.38
N LEU A 87 -27.16 1.38 3.22
CA LEU A 87 -27.42 0.49 4.36
C LEU A 87 -26.16 0.30 5.23
N MET A 88 -24.99 0.15 4.61
CA MET A 88 -23.71 0.04 5.32
C MET A 88 -23.39 1.32 6.10
N ILE A 89 -23.58 2.50 5.49
CA ILE A 89 -23.37 3.80 6.15
C ILE A 89 -24.36 4.00 7.30
N GLU A 90 -25.64 3.65 7.12
CA GLU A 90 -26.66 3.79 8.17
C GLU A 90 -26.34 2.91 9.38
N ILE A 91 -26.02 1.63 9.14
CA ILE A 91 -25.60 0.70 10.19
C ILE A 91 -24.35 1.23 10.91
N ALA A 92 -23.35 1.70 10.15
CA ALA A 92 -22.14 2.26 10.70
C ALA A 92 -22.40 3.50 11.55
N ARG A 93 -23.28 4.40 11.10
CA ARG A 93 -23.63 5.61 11.83
C ARG A 93 -24.28 5.28 13.17
N ARG A 94 -25.26 4.38 13.17
CA ARG A 94 -25.92 3.93 14.42
C ARG A 94 -24.94 3.25 15.38
N TYR A 95 -24.06 2.40 14.86
CA TYR A 95 -23.10 1.69 15.70
C TYR A 95 -21.98 2.57 16.25
N TYR A 96 -21.38 3.44 15.43
CA TYR A 96 -20.18 4.21 15.81
C TYR A 96 -20.48 5.62 16.35
N PHE A 97 -21.56 6.27 15.91
CA PHE A 97 -21.90 7.64 16.39
C PHE A 97 -22.99 7.63 17.45
N ASN A 98 -23.93 6.69 17.42
CA ASN A 98 -25.04 6.63 18.38
C ASN A 98 -24.82 5.58 19.49
N ASP A 99 -23.68 4.87 19.49
CA ASP A 99 -23.35 3.78 20.43
C ASP A 99 -24.45 2.69 20.54
N GLU A 100 -25.20 2.46 19.46
CA GLU A 100 -26.27 1.48 19.47
C GLU A 100 -25.72 0.06 19.34
N SER A 101 -26.24 -0.86 20.17
CA SER A 101 -25.83 -2.26 20.12
C SER A 101 -26.20 -2.90 18.78
N MET A 102 -25.38 -3.87 18.31
CA MET A 102 -25.73 -4.65 17.11
C MET A 102 -27.07 -5.37 17.24
N VAL A 103 -27.51 -5.67 18.47
CA VAL A 103 -28.81 -6.30 18.74
C VAL A 103 -29.95 -5.30 18.46
N THR A 104 -29.82 -4.07 18.96
CA THR A 104 -30.78 -2.99 18.70
C THR A 104 -30.88 -2.69 17.20
N ILE A 105 -29.75 -2.53 16.53
CA ILE A 105 -29.69 -2.28 15.08
C ILE A 105 -30.31 -3.45 14.30
N SER A 106 -30.07 -4.69 14.74
CA SER A 106 -30.60 -5.90 14.10
C SER A 106 -32.13 -5.99 14.18
N ALA A 107 -32.71 -5.61 15.32
CA ALA A 107 -34.16 -5.61 15.54
C ALA A 107 -34.85 -4.55 14.68
N ASP A 108 -34.31 -3.33 14.65
CA ASP A 108 -34.93 -2.21 13.94
C ASP A 108 -34.85 -2.34 12.41
N LEU A 109 -33.80 -2.99 11.90
CA LEU A 109 -33.59 -3.17 10.46
C LEU A 109 -34.09 -4.52 9.94
N ASP A 110 -34.71 -5.34 10.79
CA ASP A 110 -35.18 -6.70 10.48
C ASP A 110 -34.09 -7.56 9.77
N VAL A 111 -32.88 -7.54 10.33
CA VAL A 111 -31.74 -8.32 9.83
C VAL A 111 -31.05 -9.03 10.97
N SER A 112 -30.37 -10.14 10.70
CA SER A 112 -29.62 -10.83 11.76
C SER A 112 -28.44 -10.01 12.27
N ARG A 113 -28.09 -10.15 13.55
CA ARG A 113 -26.86 -9.56 14.14
C ARG A 113 -25.58 -9.91 13.35
N PHE A 114 -25.53 -11.11 12.76
CA PHE A 114 -24.42 -11.56 11.93
C PHE A 114 -24.33 -10.79 10.62
N ARG A 115 -25.48 -10.42 10.05
CA ARG A 115 -25.55 -9.58 8.85
C ARG A 115 -25.11 -8.14 9.16
N VAL A 116 -25.51 -7.59 10.31
CA VAL A 116 -25.03 -6.28 10.80
C VAL A 116 -23.50 -6.28 10.94
N ALA A 117 -22.93 -7.26 11.64
CA ALA A 117 -21.49 -7.40 11.80
C ALA A 117 -20.74 -7.52 10.46
N ARG A 118 -21.28 -8.31 9.52
CA ARG A 118 -20.70 -8.45 8.17
C ARG A 118 -20.75 -7.15 7.38
N LEU A 119 -21.86 -6.41 7.44
CA LEU A 119 -22.00 -5.12 6.76
C LEU A 119 -21.09 -4.05 7.37
N LEU A 120 -20.88 -4.04 8.69
CA LEU A 120 -19.89 -3.16 9.34
C LEU A 120 -18.45 -3.51 8.95
N LYS A 121 -18.15 -4.80 8.79
CA LYS A 121 -16.84 -5.25 8.28
C LYS A 121 -16.64 -4.82 6.82
N GLU A 122 -17.63 -5.07 5.97
CA GLU A 122 -17.60 -4.67 4.55
C GLU A 122 -17.54 -3.15 4.38
N ALA A 123 -18.20 -2.37 5.24
CA ALA A 123 -18.11 -0.92 5.26
C ALA A 123 -16.68 -0.43 5.56
N ARG A 124 -15.96 -1.12 6.46
CA ARG A 124 -14.54 -0.85 6.74
C ARG A 124 -13.64 -1.26 5.58
N GLU A 125 -13.82 -2.47 5.05
CA GLU A 125 -13.02 -3.00 3.93
C GLU A 125 -13.20 -2.20 2.62
N SER A 126 -14.39 -1.63 2.39
CA SER A 126 -14.69 -0.80 1.23
C SER A 126 -14.30 0.67 1.40
N GLY A 127 -13.79 1.07 2.57
CA GLY A 127 -13.42 2.45 2.88
C GLY A 127 -14.60 3.39 3.13
N LEU A 128 -15.84 2.89 3.19
CA LEU A 128 -17.01 3.68 3.60
C LEU A 128 -16.96 4.11 5.07
N VAL A 129 -16.23 3.35 5.89
CA VAL A 129 -15.95 3.67 7.28
C VAL A 129 -14.44 3.61 7.48
N GLN A 130 -13.85 4.73 7.87
CA GLN A 130 -12.48 4.80 8.35
C GLN A 130 -12.51 5.19 9.82
N ILE A 131 -11.90 4.36 10.67
CA ILE A 131 -11.76 4.66 12.10
C ILE A 131 -10.34 5.13 12.30
N SER A 132 -10.18 6.39 12.69
CA SER A 132 -8.89 6.95 13.08
C SER A 132 -8.83 6.98 14.60
N LEU A 133 -7.79 6.38 15.17
CA LEU A 133 -7.45 6.56 16.57
C LEU A 133 -6.44 7.71 16.65
N ASN A 134 -6.65 8.66 17.56
CA ASN A 134 -5.66 9.68 17.85
C ASN A 134 -4.61 9.09 18.80
N THR A 135 -3.56 8.50 18.24
CA THR A 135 -2.56 7.70 18.98
C THR A 135 -1.40 8.53 19.55
N GLY A 136 -1.53 9.85 19.67
CA GLY A 136 -0.55 10.66 20.41
C GLY A 136 0.86 10.77 19.79
N GLY A 137 1.01 10.52 18.48
CA GLY A 137 2.24 10.86 17.76
C GLY A 137 2.41 12.38 17.70
N ASP A 138 3.15 12.94 18.64
CA ASP A 138 3.45 14.37 18.72
C ASP A 138 4.96 14.57 18.78
N ASN A 139 5.45 15.56 18.01
CA ASN A 139 6.84 16.00 18.00
C ASN A 139 7.26 16.55 19.38
N ASN A 140 6.29 16.81 20.27
CA ASN A 140 6.50 17.25 21.65
C ASN A 140 6.61 16.11 22.67
N SER A 141 6.63 14.84 22.24
CA SER A 141 6.86 13.74 23.18
C SER A 141 8.27 13.85 23.83
N PRO A 142 8.42 13.57 25.14
CA PRO A 142 9.74 13.51 25.78
C PRO A 142 10.72 12.57 25.08
N LEU A 143 10.23 11.49 24.47
CA LEU A 143 11.06 10.54 23.72
C LEU A 143 11.57 11.16 22.40
N ALA A 144 10.72 11.93 21.71
CA ALA A 144 11.11 12.64 20.50
C ALA A 144 12.17 13.71 20.79
N ALA A 145 12.00 14.49 21.86
CA ALA A 145 12.99 15.47 22.30
C ALA A 145 14.34 14.83 22.62
N LYS A 146 14.36 13.73 23.39
CA LYS A 146 15.59 12.98 23.70
C LYS A 146 16.28 12.48 22.44
N LEU A 147 15.54 11.86 21.51
CA LEU A 147 16.12 11.31 20.30
C LEU A 147 16.65 12.42 19.36
N ARG A 148 15.92 13.53 19.24
CA ARG A 148 16.35 14.71 18.50
C ARG A 148 17.69 15.22 19.04
N ASP A 149 17.80 15.39 20.36
CA ASP A 149 19.01 15.89 21.00
C ASP A 149 20.16 14.88 20.89
N HIS A 150 19.87 13.58 20.99
CA HIS A 150 20.84 12.48 20.83
C HIS A 150 21.47 12.44 19.43
N LEU A 151 20.66 12.65 18.38
CA LEU A 151 21.10 12.63 16.99
C LEU A 151 21.44 14.02 16.42
N GLY A 152 21.15 15.12 17.15
CA GLY A 152 21.34 16.48 16.63
C GLY A 152 20.49 16.81 15.40
N LEU A 153 19.29 16.21 15.29
CA LEU A 153 18.36 16.44 14.17
C LEU A 153 17.53 17.72 14.37
N GLU A 154 17.00 18.29 13.27
CA GLU A 154 16.16 19.49 13.34
C GLU A 154 14.79 19.18 13.95
N SER A 155 14.21 18.03 13.58
CA SER A 155 12.92 17.57 14.08
C SER A 155 12.85 16.05 14.14
N VAL A 156 12.22 15.53 15.18
CA VAL A 156 11.93 14.10 15.33
C VAL A 156 10.46 13.94 15.70
N VAL A 157 9.80 12.99 15.05
CA VAL A 157 8.44 12.56 15.37
C VAL A 157 8.51 11.12 15.84
N VAL A 158 8.10 10.88 17.08
CA VAL A 158 7.98 9.52 17.61
C VAL A 158 6.51 9.16 17.70
N VAL A 159 6.16 8.04 17.08
CA VAL A 159 4.80 7.51 17.03
C VAL A 159 4.69 6.39 18.05
N ASP A 160 3.81 6.55 19.03
CA ASP A 160 3.40 5.45 19.89
C ASP A 160 2.48 4.52 19.08
N ALA A 161 3.09 3.53 18.44
CA ALA A 161 2.46 2.62 17.50
C ALA A 161 2.46 1.20 18.06
N TRP A 162 1.37 0.49 17.86
CA TRP A 162 1.19 -0.87 18.36
C TRP A 162 0.61 -1.82 17.31
N GLY A 163 0.71 -3.12 17.58
CA GLY A 163 0.14 -4.18 16.76
C GLY A 163 1.18 -4.90 15.91
N THR A 164 0.74 -5.43 14.79
CA THR A 164 1.60 -6.11 13.81
C THR A 164 2.57 -5.13 13.14
N LYS A 165 3.66 -5.67 12.54
CA LYS A 165 4.63 -4.86 11.77
C LYS A 165 3.96 -3.95 10.73
N GLU A 166 2.87 -4.42 10.11
CA GLU A 166 2.15 -3.64 9.10
C GLU A 166 1.26 -2.55 9.71
N GLU A 167 0.61 -2.82 10.85
CA GLU A 167 -0.17 -1.81 11.59
C GLU A 167 0.73 -0.70 12.14
N VAL A 168 1.92 -1.05 12.64
CA VAL A 168 2.94 -0.08 13.06
C VAL A 168 3.39 0.76 11.88
N ARG A 169 3.73 0.13 10.74
CA ARG A 169 4.11 0.83 9.50
C ARG A 169 3.03 1.80 9.03
N HIS A 170 1.76 1.39 9.08
CA HIS A 170 0.63 2.23 8.72
C HIS A 170 0.53 3.45 9.65
N GLN A 171 0.61 3.26 10.97
CA GLN A 171 0.56 4.35 11.95
C GLN A 171 1.73 5.34 11.78
N VAL A 172 2.94 4.84 11.53
CA VAL A 172 4.10 5.69 11.23
C VAL A 172 3.89 6.47 9.93
N GLY A 173 3.40 5.83 8.86
CA GLY A 173 3.09 6.48 7.59
C GLY A 173 2.06 7.60 7.75
N VAL A 174 0.95 7.35 8.43
CA VAL A 174 -0.10 8.36 8.69
C VAL A 174 0.46 9.57 9.45
N ASN A 175 1.26 9.35 10.49
CA ASN A 175 1.82 10.46 11.26
C ASN A 175 2.93 11.20 10.50
N ALA A 176 3.70 10.53 9.64
CA ALA A 176 4.59 11.19 8.70
C ALA A 176 3.81 12.10 7.73
N GLY A 177 2.63 11.67 7.29
CA GLY A 177 1.75 12.47 6.41
C GLY A 177 1.24 13.72 7.11
N LYS A 178 0.78 13.58 8.36
CA LYS A 178 0.39 14.74 9.20
C LYS A 178 1.54 15.72 9.40
N HIS A 179 2.74 15.21 9.69
CA HIS A 179 3.93 16.04 9.88
C HIS A 179 4.28 16.80 8.60
N LEU A 180 4.30 16.11 7.45
CA LEU A 180 4.52 16.73 6.14
C LEU A 180 3.48 17.82 5.85
N ALA A 181 2.18 17.51 5.99
CA ALA A 181 1.12 18.46 5.70
C ALA A 181 1.15 19.71 6.59
N LYS A 182 1.63 19.58 7.83
CA LYS A 182 1.76 20.70 8.78
C LYS A 182 2.96 21.60 8.46
N THR A 183 4.03 21.03 7.89
CA THR A 183 5.34 21.69 7.80
C THR A 183 5.70 22.13 6.38
N LEU A 184 5.21 21.43 5.36
CA LEU A 184 5.43 21.80 3.96
C LEU A 184 4.80 23.17 3.66
N GLN A 185 5.51 23.99 2.90
CA GLN A 185 5.10 25.34 2.53
C GLN A 185 4.83 25.44 1.03
N ALA A 186 4.00 26.40 0.64
CA ALA A 186 3.76 26.68 -0.78
C ALA A 186 5.04 27.21 -1.46
N GLY A 187 5.27 26.77 -2.69
CA GLY A 187 6.47 27.12 -3.46
C GLY A 187 7.67 26.18 -3.25
N GLU A 188 7.59 25.23 -2.33
CA GLU A 188 8.58 24.16 -2.19
C GLU A 188 8.53 23.16 -3.36
N THR A 189 9.66 22.46 -3.55
CA THR A 189 9.77 21.32 -4.45
C THR A 189 9.90 20.05 -3.61
N LEU A 190 8.84 19.24 -3.62
CA LEU A 190 8.72 18.00 -2.87
C LEU A 190 9.26 16.82 -3.68
N GLY A 191 10.41 16.28 -3.27
CA GLY A 191 10.94 15.03 -3.77
C GLY A 191 10.34 13.83 -3.01
N LEU A 192 9.83 12.84 -3.74
CA LEU A 192 9.32 11.59 -3.16
C LEU A 192 10.13 10.39 -3.67
N THR A 193 10.56 9.54 -2.74
CA THR A 193 11.06 8.20 -3.05
C THR A 193 9.90 7.20 -3.15
N TRP A 194 10.21 5.91 -3.09
CA TRP A 194 9.23 4.85 -2.91
C TRP A 194 9.36 4.21 -1.52
N GLY A 195 8.33 3.46 -1.12
CA GLY A 195 8.38 2.64 0.09
C GLY A 195 7.00 2.28 0.61
N ARG A 196 6.86 1.09 1.19
CA ARG A 196 5.59 0.64 1.83
C ARG A 196 5.04 1.65 2.84
N THR A 197 5.92 2.28 3.62
CA THR A 197 5.51 3.31 4.59
C THR A 197 5.04 4.59 3.91
N LEU A 198 5.62 4.95 2.76
CA LEU A 198 5.20 6.13 1.98
C LEU A 198 3.85 5.93 1.32
N THR A 199 3.49 4.69 0.95
CA THR A 199 2.15 4.37 0.45
C THR A 199 1.08 4.74 1.48
N HIS A 200 1.28 4.36 2.74
CA HIS A 200 0.37 4.75 3.84
C HIS A 200 0.38 6.25 4.10
N MET A 201 1.56 6.87 4.04
CA MET A 201 1.70 8.32 4.18
C MET A 201 0.87 9.07 3.15
N ILE A 202 1.09 8.80 1.86
CA ILE A 202 0.38 9.50 0.77
C ILE A 202 -1.11 9.21 0.81
N ALA A 203 -1.52 7.97 1.09
CA ALA A 203 -2.93 7.60 1.22
C ALA A 203 -3.66 8.33 2.37
N SER A 204 -2.92 8.79 3.39
CA SER A 204 -3.48 9.52 4.53
C SER A 204 -3.65 11.03 4.29
N LEU A 205 -3.01 11.58 3.25
CA LEU A 205 -3.03 13.01 2.97
C LEU A 205 -4.33 13.42 2.28
N THR A 206 -4.98 14.46 2.79
CA THR A 206 -6.19 15.04 2.18
C THR A 206 -5.93 16.32 1.40
N SER A 207 -4.83 17.01 1.70
CA SER A 207 -4.43 18.28 1.09
C SER A 207 -2.94 18.53 1.32
N LEU A 208 -2.30 19.14 0.33
CA LEU A 208 -0.96 19.73 0.46
C LEU A 208 -1.00 21.19 -0.05
N PRO A 209 -0.06 22.05 0.36
CA PRO A 209 0.12 23.34 -0.27
C PRO A 209 0.47 23.18 -1.77
N ASN A 210 0.37 24.27 -2.53
CA ASN A 210 0.75 24.27 -3.95
C ASN A 210 2.27 24.12 -4.10
N VAL A 211 2.72 22.92 -4.47
CA VAL A 211 4.12 22.52 -4.59
C VAL A 211 4.36 21.78 -5.90
N GLN A 212 5.60 21.72 -6.34
CA GLN A 212 6.02 20.80 -7.39
C GLN A 212 6.40 19.46 -6.76
N VAL A 213 5.87 18.35 -7.29
CA VAL A 213 6.22 17.00 -6.83
C VAL A 213 7.15 16.32 -7.83
N LEU A 214 8.29 15.81 -7.36
CA LEU A 214 9.29 15.13 -8.18
C LEU A 214 9.51 13.69 -7.70
N GLN A 215 9.56 12.75 -8.62
CA GLN A 215 9.99 11.38 -8.34
C GLN A 215 11.52 11.32 -8.25
N LEU A 216 12.07 10.87 -7.12
CA LEU A 216 13.52 10.83 -6.90
C LEU A 216 14.20 9.54 -7.38
N THR A 217 13.41 8.56 -7.81
CA THR A 217 13.88 7.18 -8.04
C THR A 217 13.13 6.57 -9.22
N GLY A 218 13.72 5.61 -9.92
CA GLY A 218 13.04 4.82 -10.94
C GLY A 218 11.96 3.91 -10.37
N HIS A 219 11.27 3.20 -11.26
CA HIS A 219 10.19 2.28 -10.91
C HIS A 219 10.70 0.99 -10.27
N VAL A 220 9.99 0.52 -9.25
CA VAL A 220 10.27 -0.71 -8.50
C VAL A 220 9.00 -1.55 -8.42
N GLY A 221 9.13 -2.86 -8.64
CA GLY A 221 8.02 -3.79 -8.58
C GLY A 221 7.08 -3.70 -9.78
N SER A 222 5.96 -4.42 -9.71
CA SER A 222 4.91 -4.43 -10.74
C SER A 222 3.53 -4.03 -10.19
N ASN A 223 3.43 -3.79 -8.88
CA ASN A 223 2.20 -3.33 -8.24
C ASN A 223 2.05 -1.82 -8.40
N LEU A 224 1.12 -1.39 -9.25
CA LEU A 224 0.87 0.03 -9.51
C LEU A 224 0.48 0.82 -8.25
N ASN A 225 -0.24 0.20 -7.30
CA ASN A 225 -0.68 0.86 -6.08
C ASN A 225 0.47 1.21 -5.12
N GLU A 226 1.62 0.55 -5.28
CA GLU A 226 2.82 0.78 -4.48
C GLU A 226 3.94 1.42 -5.31
N SER A 227 3.64 1.81 -6.56
CA SER A 227 4.63 2.33 -7.47
C SER A 227 5.03 3.78 -7.14
N PRO A 228 6.31 4.16 -7.27
CA PRO A 228 6.74 5.53 -7.02
C PRO A 228 5.97 6.57 -7.85
N VAL A 229 5.62 6.23 -9.10
CA VAL A 229 4.85 7.12 -9.99
C VAL A 229 3.44 7.37 -9.47
N GLU A 230 2.79 6.36 -8.88
CA GLU A 230 1.46 6.51 -8.29
C GLU A 230 1.52 7.39 -7.03
N LEU A 231 2.55 7.23 -6.18
CA LEU A 231 2.75 8.09 -5.02
C LEU A 231 2.91 9.57 -5.42
N VAL A 232 3.75 9.83 -6.42
CA VAL A 232 3.96 11.17 -6.98
C VAL A 232 2.68 11.74 -7.58
N ARG A 233 1.94 10.91 -8.34
CA ARG A 233 0.66 11.33 -8.94
C ARG A 233 -0.36 11.72 -7.87
N GLN A 234 -0.55 10.88 -6.85
CA GLN A 234 -1.49 11.13 -5.74
C GLN A 234 -1.12 12.40 -4.98
N ALA A 235 0.15 12.56 -4.59
CA ALA A 235 0.64 13.77 -3.93
C ALA A 235 0.40 15.03 -4.78
N SER A 236 0.62 14.95 -6.10
CA SER A 236 0.41 16.09 -6.98
C SER A 236 -1.06 16.49 -7.10
N LEU A 237 -1.99 15.53 -7.12
CA LEU A 237 -3.42 15.82 -7.22
C LEU A 237 -3.95 16.61 -6.02
N ILE A 238 -3.35 16.41 -4.85
CA ILE A 238 -3.71 17.12 -3.62
C ILE A 238 -2.84 18.36 -3.35
N GLY A 239 -1.77 18.57 -4.12
CA GLY A 239 -0.71 19.55 -3.86
C GLY A 239 -0.40 20.50 -5.02
N GLY A 240 -1.36 20.80 -5.90
CA GLY A 240 -1.19 21.82 -6.95
C GLY A 240 -1.05 21.30 -8.39
N ASN A 241 -1.23 19.98 -8.59
CA ASN A 241 -1.29 19.32 -9.89
C ASN A 241 -0.04 19.50 -10.78
N ARG A 242 1.13 19.56 -10.14
CA ARG A 242 2.44 19.66 -10.81
C ARG A 242 3.32 18.49 -10.41
N ALA A 243 3.54 17.57 -11.33
CA ALA A 243 4.38 16.39 -11.13
C ALA A 243 5.39 16.20 -12.28
N LYS A 244 6.58 15.72 -11.95
CA LYS A 244 7.53 15.14 -12.89
C LYS A 244 8.04 13.82 -12.34
N ALA A 245 8.16 12.81 -13.19
CA ALA A 245 8.47 11.46 -12.77
C ALA A 245 9.39 10.74 -13.76
N ILE A 246 10.28 9.90 -13.24
CA ILE A 246 11.20 9.10 -14.04
C ILE A 246 10.46 7.87 -14.57
N MET A 247 10.29 7.79 -15.87
CA MET A 247 9.65 6.66 -16.56
C MET A 247 10.69 5.60 -16.96
N ALA A 248 11.47 5.12 -15.99
CA ALA A 248 12.47 4.08 -16.18
C ALA A 248 12.55 3.15 -14.96
N PRO A 249 13.00 1.89 -15.13
CA PRO A 249 13.32 1.00 -14.00
C PRO A 249 14.34 1.63 -13.06
N LEU A 250 14.26 1.33 -11.77
CA LEU A 250 15.26 1.79 -10.79
C LEU A 250 16.65 1.23 -11.09
N TYR A 251 16.76 -0.04 -11.47
CA TYR A 251 18.02 -0.71 -11.78
C TYR A 251 17.98 -1.28 -13.19
N ILE A 252 19.07 -1.09 -13.94
CA ILE A 252 19.28 -1.69 -15.26
C ILE A 252 20.66 -2.34 -15.29
N ASP A 253 20.68 -3.66 -15.45
CA ASP A 253 21.92 -4.45 -15.41
C ASP A 253 22.87 -4.15 -16.57
N ASN A 254 22.34 -3.92 -17.77
CA ASN A 254 23.14 -3.58 -18.94
C ASN A 254 23.51 -2.08 -18.91
N LEU A 255 24.79 -1.79 -18.73
CA LEU A 255 25.31 -0.42 -18.66
C LEU A 255 25.02 0.40 -19.92
N GLN A 256 25.14 -0.19 -21.12
CA GLN A 256 24.86 0.51 -22.38
C GLN A 256 23.38 0.89 -22.48
N ALA A 257 22.47 0.02 -22.03
CA ALA A 257 21.05 0.31 -21.96
C ALA A 257 20.74 1.40 -20.92
N ALA A 258 21.40 1.35 -19.75
CA ALA A 258 21.27 2.38 -18.72
C ALA A 258 21.73 3.76 -19.24
N GLN A 259 22.88 3.82 -19.93
CA GLN A 259 23.37 5.05 -20.55
C GLN A 259 22.43 5.57 -21.66
N ALA A 260 21.93 4.68 -22.52
CA ALA A 260 20.99 5.06 -23.58
C ALA A 260 19.69 5.65 -23.03
N LEU A 261 19.13 5.07 -21.96
CA LEU A 261 17.94 5.59 -21.30
C LEU A 261 18.20 6.88 -20.54
N ARG A 262 19.33 6.99 -19.83
CA ARG A 262 19.70 8.23 -19.11
C ARG A 262 19.85 9.43 -20.06
N ASN A 263 20.21 9.19 -21.32
CA ASN A 263 20.31 10.21 -22.36
C ASN A 263 18.99 10.54 -23.08
N GLN A 264 17.88 9.85 -22.77
CA GLN A 264 16.57 10.24 -23.29
C GLN A 264 16.16 11.60 -22.72
N VAL A 265 15.58 12.44 -23.57
CA VAL A 265 15.29 13.85 -23.26
C VAL A 265 14.38 13.98 -22.05
N ASP A 266 13.33 13.15 -21.97
CA ASP A 266 12.35 13.15 -20.89
C ASP A 266 12.93 12.68 -19.56
N ILE A 267 13.81 11.67 -19.57
CA ILE A 267 14.52 11.23 -18.37
C ILE A 267 15.49 12.30 -17.90
N LYS A 268 16.29 12.84 -18.81
CA LYS A 268 17.27 13.89 -18.50
C LYS A 268 16.60 15.13 -17.91
N GLU A 269 15.44 15.54 -18.44
CA GLU A 269 14.66 16.66 -17.91
C GLU A 269 14.34 16.47 -16.42
N VAL A 270 14.00 15.25 -15.98
CA VAL A 270 13.71 14.99 -14.56
C VAL A 270 14.97 14.98 -13.71
N PHE A 271 16.07 14.41 -14.21
CA PHE A 271 17.36 14.41 -13.50
C PHE A 271 17.90 15.82 -13.29
N ASP A 272 17.75 16.70 -14.29
CA ASP A 272 18.17 18.10 -14.21
C ASP A 272 17.36 18.90 -13.16
N LEU A 273 16.20 18.38 -12.71
CA LEU A 273 15.37 18.99 -11.65
C LEU A 273 15.76 18.53 -10.24
N PHE A 274 16.60 17.52 -10.05
CA PHE A 274 16.95 17.03 -8.72
C PHE A 274 17.59 18.10 -7.83
N ASP A 275 18.39 19.00 -8.42
CA ASP A 275 19.03 20.10 -7.71
C ASP A 275 18.03 21.20 -7.26
N THR A 276 16.77 21.12 -7.70
CA THR A 276 15.71 22.06 -7.30
C THR A 276 14.88 21.58 -6.11
N VAL A 277 15.12 20.34 -5.63
CA VAL A 277 14.36 19.74 -4.52
C VAL A 277 14.71 20.46 -3.22
N THR A 278 13.69 20.97 -2.52
CA THR A 278 13.87 21.66 -1.23
C THR A 278 13.52 20.77 -0.05
N THR A 279 12.52 19.90 -0.23
CA THR A 279 12.09 18.91 0.77
C THR A 279 12.03 17.53 0.13
N ALA A 280 12.71 16.54 0.70
CA ALA A 280 12.62 15.14 0.28
C ALA A 280 11.99 14.27 1.36
N ILE A 281 11.15 13.32 0.94
CA ILE A 281 10.66 12.23 1.79
C ILE A 281 11.32 10.93 1.37
N ALA A 282 12.01 10.30 2.31
CA ALA A 282 12.79 9.09 2.07
C ALA A 282 12.39 7.97 3.04
N ALA A 283 12.01 6.81 2.50
CA ALA A 283 11.90 5.61 3.31
C ALA A 283 13.27 4.97 3.52
N VAL A 284 13.58 4.62 4.77
CA VAL A 284 14.81 3.91 5.11
C VAL A 284 14.61 2.41 4.92
N GLY A 285 15.50 1.75 4.21
CA GLY A 285 15.58 0.30 4.20
C GLY A 285 16.84 -0.23 4.87
N SER A 286 16.80 -1.52 5.20
CA SER A 286 17.86 -2.21 5.92
C SER A 286 18.13 -3.54 5.22
N PHE A 287 19.41 -3.78 4.91
CA PHE A 287 19.89 -5.06 4.40
C PHE A 287 20.13 -6.08 5.50
N ALA A 288 20.13 -5.66 6.77
CA ALA A 288 20.22 -6.58 7.88
C ALA A 288 19.02 -7.55 7.84
N PRO A 289 19.26 -8.86 8.01
CA PRO A 289 18.18 -9.83 8.09
C PRO A 289 17.36 -9.58 9.36
N THR A 290 16.05 -9.62 9.23
CA THR A 290 15.13 -9.62 10.37
C THR A 290 15.15 -10.99 11.07
N SER A 291 14.49 -11.09 12.23
CA SER A 291 14.37 -12.34 12.99
C SER A 291 13.78 -13.52 12.21
N ASP A 292 12.99 -13.23 11.18
CA ASP A 292 12.38 -14.18 10.23
C ASP A 292 13.25 -14.43 8.98
N GLY A 293 14.48 -13.90 8.93
CA GLY A 293 15.46 -14.13 7.86
C GLY A 293 15.21 -13.33 6.58
N VAL A 294 14.29 -12.37 6.60
CA VAL A 294 13.94 -11.53 5.45
C VAL A 294 14.65 -10.17 5.58
N THR A 295 15.00 -9.53 4.47
CA THR A 295 15.51 -8.15 4.50
C THR A 295 14.36 -7.14 4.61
N ASN A 296 14.60 -6.03 5.30
CA ASN A 296 13.67 -4.91 5.37
C ASN A 296 13.83 -3.93 4.18
N SER A 297 14.53 -4.36 3.11
CA SER A 297 14.76 -3.62 1.87
C SER A 297 13.79 -4.01 0.74
N GLN A 298 13.34 -3.00 -0.02
CA GLN A 298 12.63 -3.21 -1.30
C GLN A 298 13.56 -3.10 -2.51
N PHE A 299 14.81 -2.69 -2.31
CA PHE A 299 15.81 -2.56 -3.35
C PHE A 299 16.59 -3.86 -3.52
N LEU A 300 17.08 -4.46 -2.44
CA LEU A 300 17.91 -5.68 -2.53
C LEU A 300 17.26 -6.81 -3.36
N PRO A 301 15.95 -7.09 -3.25
CA PRO A 301 15.32 -8.16 -4.04
C PRO A 301 15.23 -7.90 -5.55
N ILE A 302 15.41 -6.66 -6.03
CA ILE A 302 15.37 -6.35 -7.48
C ILE A 302 16.73 -6.53 -8.16
N LEU A 303 17.79 -6.62 -7.37
CA LEU A 303 19.15 -6.77 -7.87
C LEU A 303 19.43 -8.22 -8.27
N PRO A 304 20.28 -8.46 -9.29
CA PRO A 304 20.80 -9.79 -9.58
C PRO A 304 21.54 -10.37 -8.36
N PRO A 305 21.54 -11.71 -8.15
CA PRO A 305 22.20 -12.33 -7.00
C PRO A 305 23.66 -11.92 -6.81
N GLN A 306 24.42 -11.81 -7.91
CA GLN A 306 25.82 -11.38 -7.91
C GLN A 306 26.00 -9.97 -7.31
N MET A 307 25.02 -9.09 -7.51
CA MET A 307 25.06 -7.73 -6.99
C MET A 307 24.61 -7.67 -5.53
N GLN A 308 23.69 -8.54 -5.11
CA GLN A 308 23.35 -8.72 -3.71
C GLN A 308 24.57 -9.22 -2.92
N ASP A 309 25.28 -10.21 -3.44
CA ASP A 309 26.52 -10.74 -2.86
C ASP A 309 27.61 -9.66 -2.78
N LEU A 310 27.76 -8.84 -3.84
CA LEU A 310 28.69 -7.72 -3.84
C LEU A 310 28.37 -6.73 -2.71
N LEU A 311 27.11 -6.29 -2.58
CA LEU A 311 26.70 -5.36 -1.53
C LEU A 311 26.94 -5.92 -0.13
N GLN A 312 26.68 -7.22 0.07
CA GLN A 312 26.95 -7.90 1.33
C GLN A 312 28.46 -7.94 1.63
N GLN A 313 29.30 -8.33 0.66
CA GLN A 313 30.76 -8.35 0.81
C GLN A 313 31.35 -6.94 1.07
N ARG A 314 30.72 -5.93 0.48
CA ARG A 314 31.03 -4.51 0.68
C ARG A 314 30.41 -3.94 1.96
N GLY A 315 29.83 -4.76 2.83
CA GLY A 315 29.35 -4.35 4.15
C GLY A 315 28.20 -3.33 4.11
N ALA A 316 27.38 -3.36 3.06
CA ALA A 316 26.20 -2.55 2.99
C ALA A 316 25.18 -3.00 4.05
N ILE A 317 24.67 -2.05 4.84
CA ILE A 317 23.68 -2.33 5.89
C ILE A 317 22.38 -1.54 5.71
N ALA A 318 22.44 -0.42 4.99
CA ALA A 318 21.34 0.51 4.82
C ALA A 318 21.12 0.81 3.35
N GLU A 319 19.88 1.16 3.00
CA GLU A 319 19.61 1.79 1.71
C GLU A 319 18.60 2.94 1.79
N VAL A 320 18.79 3.89 0.89
CA VAL A 320 17.83 4.95 0.58
C VAL A 320 17.97 5.32 -0.89
N CYS A 321 16.85 5.53 -1.60
CA CYS A 321 16.84 5.85 -3.03
C CYS A 321 17.54 4.82 -3.96
N GLY A 322 17.82 3.59 -3.50
CA GLY A 322 18.62 2.62 -4.27
C GLY A 322 20.14 2.80 -4.11
N LEU A 323 20.54 3.69 -3.21
CA LEU A 323 21.90 3.92 -2.79
C LEU A 323 22.17 3.10 -1.52
N ALA A 324 23.24 2.30 -1.55
CA ALA A 324 23.60 1.40 -0.46
C ALA A 324 24.73 2.01 0.41
N PHE A 325 24.55 1.96 1.73
CA PHE A 325 25.47 2.57 2.70
C PHE A 325 26.01 1.55 3.70
N ARG A 326 27.26 1.76 4.07
CA ARG A 326 27.98 1.05 5.14
C ARG A 326 27.66 1.68 6.50
N ALA A 327 28.01 0.99 7.57
CA ALA A 327 27.76 1.45 8.94
C ALA A 327 28.40 2.80 9.29
N ASP A 328 29.49 3.18 8.62
CA ASP A 328 30.19 4.45 8.78
C ASP A 328 29.56 5.61 7.97
N GLY A 329 28.48 5.35 7.21
CA GLY A 329 27.84 6.33 6.34
C GLY A 329 28.47 6.48 4.95
N SER A 330 29.51 5.72 4.62
CA SER A 330 30.07 5.70 3.26
C SER A 330 29.24 4.84 2.30
N LEU A 331 29.29 5.16 1.00
CA LEU A 331 28.64 4.35 -0.03
C LEU A 331 29.35 2.99 -0.18
N ALA A 332 28.58 1.91 -0.21
CA ALA A 332 29.11 0.55 -0.30
C ALA A 332 29.56 0.16 -1.71
N ALA A 333 28.87 0.65 -2.73
CA ALA A 333 29.17 0.39 -4.15
C ALA A 333 28.84 1.61 -5.02
N PRO A 334 29.67 2.68 -5.00
CA PRO A 334 29.46 3.88 -5.81
C PRO A 334 29.31 3.59 -7.31
N GLU A 335 29.99 2.55 -7.82
CA GLU A 335 29.94 2.11 -9.21
C GLU A 335 28.53 1.68 -9.65
N LEU A 336 27.67 1.24 -8.72
CA LEU A 336 26.29 0.91 -9.03
C LEU A 336 25.47 2.13 -9.47
N GLY A 337 25.91 3.35 -9.14
CA GLY A 337 25.23 4.58 -9.53
C GLY A 337 24.99 4.68 -11.05
N GLU A 338 25.88 4.11 -11.87
CA GLU A 338 25.70 4.12 -13.33
C GLU A 338 24.51 3.26 -13.79
N HIS A 339 24.14 2.26 -13.00
CA HIS A 339 23.01 1.35 -13.24
C HIS A 339 21.71 1.81 -12.57
N ILE A 340 21.80 2.76 -11.63
CA ILE A 340 20.68 3.20 -10.80
C ILE A 340 20.08 4.51 -11.32
N PHE A 341 18.79 4.50 -11.59
CA PHE A 341 18.02 5.68 -11.97
C PHE A 341 17.47 6.34 -10.71
N SER A 342 18.29 7.11 -10.00
CA SER A 342 17.87 7.85 -8.82
C SER A 342 18.63 9.16 -8.68
N ILE A 343 18.16 9.99 -7.77
CA ILE A 343 18.96 11.07 -7.18
C ILE A 343 20.28 10.49 -6.64
N SER A 344 21.38 11.23 -6.81
CA SER A 344 22.68 10.82 -6.27
C SER A 344 22.79 11.09 -4.77
N ALA A 345 23.74 10.45 -4.08
CA ALA A 345 23.99 10.70 -2.66
C ALA A 345 24.35 12.18 -2.39
N ASP A 346 25.14 12.80 -3.28
CA ASP A 346 25.56 14.19 -3.14
C ASP A 346 24.44 15.18 -3.43
N GLN A 347 23.51 14.84 -4.34
CA GLN A 347 22.29 15.62 -4.54
C GLN A 347 21.39 15.51 -3.32
N LEU A 348 21.16 14.31 -2.80
CA LEU A 348 20.34 14.07 -1.62
C LEU A 348 20.89 14.80 -0.38
N ARG A 349 22.20 14.78 -0.16
CA ARG A 349 22.87 15.51 0.93
C ARG A 349 22.71 17.03 0.84
N ARG A 350 22.58 17.59 -0.37
CA ARG A 350 22.40 19.04 -0.58
C ARG A 350 20.96 19.50 -0.41
N ILE A 351 19.99 18.59 -0.31
CA ILE A 351 18.60 18.96 -0.07
C ILE A 351 18.50 19.53 1.34
N PRO A 352 18.01 20.76 1.52
CA PRO A 352 17.94 21.41 2.83
C PRO A 352 17.17 20.60 3.87
N ARG A 353 16.13 19.89 3.42
CA ARG A 353 15.22 19.16 4.29
C ARG A 353 14.99 17.74 3.77
N VAL A 354 15.52 16.74 4.47
CA VAL A 354 15.28 15.32 4.18
C VAL A 354 14.59 14.68 5.38
N ILE A 355 13.32 14.32 5.19
CA ILE A 355 12.53 13.60 6.18
C ILE A 355 12.70 12.10 5.93
N ALA A 356 13.48 11.45 6.78
CA ALA A 356 13.62 10.01 6.81
C ALA A 356 12.45 9.37 7.58
N ILE A 357 11.87 8.32 7.01
CA ILE A 357 10.76 7.59 7.63
C ILE A 357 11.18 6.14 7.79
N ALA A 358 11.14 5.65 9.02
CA ALA A 358 11.48 4.28 9.36
C ALA A 358 10.53 3.74 10.42
N SER A 359 10.34 2.44 10.41
CA SER A 359 9.67 1.71 11.47
C SER A 359 10.32 0.34 11.56
N ASP A 360 10.12 -0.37 12.68
CA ASP A 360 10.79 -1.63 13.05
C ASP A 360 12.18 -1.37 13.68
N PRO A 361 12.41 -1.78 14.95
CA PRO A 361 13.69 -1.62 15.65
C PRO A 361 14.90 -2.24 14.93
N SER A 362 14.69 -3.24 14.06
CA SER A 362 15.76 -3.83 13.24
C SER A 362 16.38 -2.85 12.23
N LYS A 363 15.77 -1.68 12.02
CA LYS A 363 16.31 -0.62 11.16
C LYS A 363 17.24 0.36 11.86
N ALA A 364 17.49 0.22 13.17
CA ALA A 364 18.26 1.21 13.93
C ALA A 364 19.66 1.46 13.35
N ASP A 365 20.42 0.41 13.04
CA ASP A 365 21.75 0.54 12.45
C ASP A 365 21.71 1.18 11.05
N ALA A 366 20.64 0.91 10.29
CA ALA A 366 20.45 1.50 8.97
C ALA A 366 20.13 3.00 9.04
N VAL A 367 19.24 3.41 9.96
CA VAL A 367 18.97 4.83 10.23
C VAL A 367 20.24 5.55 10.68
N LEU A 368 21.03 4.93 11.57
CA LEU A 368 22.28 5.51 12.05
C LEU A 368 23.34 5.66 10.94
N ALA A 369 23.43 4.70 10.02
CA ALA A 369 24.31 4.80 8.85
C ALA A 369 23.93 5.98 7.94
N LEU A 370 22.63 6.16 7.65
CA LEU A 370 22.15 7.27 6.83
C LEU A 370 22.30 8.63 7.54
N TRP A 371 22.15 8.66 8.86
CA TRP A 371 22.47 9.83 9.67
C TRP A 371 23.97 10.18 9.61
N ARG A 372 24.87 9.19 9.75
CA ARG A 372 26.33 9.39 9.57
C ARG A 372 26.70 9.85 8.16
N ALA A 373 25.89 9.48 7.16
CA ALA A 373 26.05 9.92 5.79
C ALA A 373 25.61 11.37 5.55
N ASP A 374 25.10 12.07 6.59
CA ASP A 374 24.56 13.43 6.55
C ASP A 374 23.35 13.57 5.62
N LEU A 375 22.46 12.57 5.64
CA LEU A 375 21.30 12.50 4.73
C LEU A 375 19.96 12.74 5.42
N ILE A 376 19.94 12.98 6.72
CA ILE A 376 18.70 13.07 7.51
C ILE A 376 18.69 14.40 8.24
N SER A 377 17.73 15.27 7.92
CA SER A 377 17.46 16.47 8.71
C SER A 377 16.33 16.23 9.71
N GLU A 378 15.34 15.42 9.33
CA GLU A 378 14.18 15.09 10.16
C GLU A 378 13.91 13.57 10.14
N LEU A 379 13.37 13.06 11.25
CA LEU A 379 13.11 11.62 11.40
C LEU A 379 11.69 11.35 11.92
N VAL A 380 10.97 10.44 11.27
CA VAL A 380 9.69 9.91 11.74
C VAL A 380 9.81 8.41 12.01
N VAL A 381 9.64 7.99 13.27
CA VAL A 381 9.84 6.62 13.74
C VAL A 381 8.78 6.16 14.74
N ASP A 382 8.65 4.85 14.93
CA ASP A 382 7.92 4.29 16.08
C ASP A 382 8.74 4.35 17.38
N ALA A 383 8.07 4.24 18.52
CA ALA A 383 8.67 4.31 19.85
C ALA A 383 9.76 3.25 20.08
N ASP A 384 9.53 2.00 19.65
CA ASP A 384 10.51 0.91 19.86
C ASP A 384 11.81 1.19 19.07
N LEU A 385 11.70 1.68 17.84
CA LEU A 385 12.85 2.09 17.04
C LEU A 385 13.55 3.32 17.65
N ALA A 386 12.80 4.28 18.19
CA ALA A 386 13.36 5.44 18.88
C ALA A 386 14.18 5.05 20.12
N GLU A 387 13.67 4.14 20.96
CA GLU A 387 14.39 3.61 22.11
C GLU A 387 15.64 2.84 21.69
N ARG A 388 15.55 2.04 20.62
CA ARG A 388 16.73 1.33 20.10
C ARG A 388 17.80 2.29 19.59
N LEU A 389 17.43 3.38 18.93
CA LEU A 389 18.38 4.41 18.47
C LEU A 389 19.06 5.13 19.65
N LEU A 390 18.32 5.42 20.73
CA LEU A 390 18.87 6.02 21.95
C LEU A 390 19.88 5.10 22.66
N ALA A 391 19.74 3.78 22.51
CA ALA A 391 20.68 2.81 23.06
C ALA A 391 21.98 2.67 22.23
N LEU A 392 22.02 3.21 21.00
CA LEU A 392 23.21 3.18 20.15
C LEU A 392 24.09 4.42 20.37
N PRO A 393 25.42 4.28 20.33
CA PRO A 393 26.33 5.41 20.46
C PRO A 393 26.22 6.36 19.25
N THR A 394 26.08 7.65 19.52
CA THR A 394 26.18 8.73 18.53
C THR A 394 27.60 9.31 18.47
N LEU A 395 27.84 10.27 17.56
CA LEU A 395 29.14 10.86 17.17
C LEU A 395 30.04 11.39 18.32
N ALA A 396 29.65 11.29 19.60
CA ALA A 396 30.43 11.79 20.72
C ALA A 396 31.22 10.73 21.53
N ALA A 397 31.04 9.42 21.34
CA ALA A 397 31.62 8.44 22.26
C ALA A 397 33.09 8.05 21.99
N ASP A 398 33.60 8.16 20.75
CA ASP A 398 34.88 7.51 20.38
C ASP A 398 36.00 8.47 19.96
N SER A 399 35.95 9.75 20.35
CA SER A 399 37.05 10.70 20.12
C SER A 399 37.91 11.02 21.36
N GLN A 400 37.78 10.25 22.44
CA GLN A 400 38.72 10.26 23.57
C GLN A 400 38.99 8.85 24.09
N SER A 401 39.96 8.18 23.48
CA SER A 401 40.78 7.15 24.15
C SER A 401 42.12 6.99 23.45
#